data_AF-A0AAX0IWP8-F1
#
_entry.id   AF-A0AAX0IWP8-F1
#
_cell.length_a   1.000
_cell.length_b   1.000
_cell.length_c   1.000
_cell.angle_alpha   90.00
_cell.angle_beta   90.00
_cell.angle_gamma   90.00
#
_symmetry.space_group_name_H-M   'P 1'
#
loop_
_entity.id
_entity.type
_entity.pdbx_description
1 polymer ?
#
loop_
_entity_poly.entity_id
_entity_poly.type
_entity_poly.pdbx_seq_one_letter_code
_entity_poly.pdbx_strand_id
1 'polypeptide(L)'
;MKFSSIYPNFEEDLLREVSLQKVALRAIRLRVNHQLTQEEFAAKLDVKRAYLARLEAGHHNPTIMTLVELARQNGYEIEIKLKEKTF
;
A
#
# COMPACT_ATOMS: atom_id res chain seq x y z
N MET A 1 6.77 -26.84 -14.10
CA MET A 1 5.35 -27.08 -13.78
C MET A 1 4.60 -25.78 -14.10
N LYS A 2 3.70 -25.75 -15.08
CA LYS A 2 2.96 -24.51 -15.41
C LYS A 2 1.83 -24.33 -14.38
N PHE A 3 2.06 -23.50 -13.36
CA PHE A 3 1.07 -23.18 -12.32
C PHE A 3 -0.25 -22.64 -12.88
N SER A 4 -0.23 -22.09 -14.09
CA SER A 4 -1.42 -21.68 -14.85
C SER A 4 -2.41 -22.82 -15.12
N SER A 5 -1.97 -24.09 -15.07
CA SER A 5 -2.85 -25.24 -15.27
C SER A 5 -3.72 -25.59 -14.06
N ILE A 6 -3.41 -25.04 -12.88
CA ILE A 6 -4.08 -25.36 -11.60
C ILE A 6 -4.73 -24.09 -11.01
N TYR A 7 -4.14 -22.92 -11.27
CA TYR A 7 -4.66 -21.61 -10.89
C TYR A 7 -4.60 -20.67 -12.10
N PRO A 8 -5.69 -20.56 -12.87
CA PRO A 8 -5.69 -19.79 -14.12
C PRO A 8 -5.37 -18.30 -13.92
N ASN A 9 -5.65 -17.75 -12.73
CA ASN A 9 -5.43 -16.34 -12.41
C ASN A 9 -4.23 -16.08 -11.49
N PHE A 10 -3.36 -17.07 -11.28
CA PHE A 10 -2.25 -16.96 -10.30
C PHE A 10 -1.39 -15.72 -10.50
N GLU A 11 -1.04 -15.40 -11.75
CA GLU A 11 -0.20 -14.22 -12.02
C GLU A 11 -0.91 -12.91 -11.68
N GLU A 12 -2.20 -12.79 -11.94
CA GLU A 12 -2.99 -11.60 -11.63
C GLU A 12 -3.17 -11.44 -10.12
N ASP A 13 -3.51 -12.53 -9.43
CA ASP A 13 -3.68 -12.54 -7.97
C ASP A 13 -2.37 -12.23 -7.26
N LEU A 14 -1.26 -12.82 -7.73
CA LEU A 14 0.08 -12.51 -7.22
C LEU A 14 0.45 -11.04 -7.46
N LEU A 15 0.16 -10.52 -8.66
CA LEU A 15 0.42 -9.12 -8.98
C LEU A 15 -0.38 -8.18 -8.06
N ARG A 16 -1.65 -8.50 -7.82
CA ARG A 16 -2.54 -7.75 -6.91
C ARG A 16 -1.97 -7.76 -5.50
N GLU A 17 -1.67 -8.93 -4.95
CA GLU A 17 -1.13 -9.09 -3.59
C GLU A 17 0.20 -8.32 -3.43
N VAL A 18 1.16 -8.55 -4.33
CA VAL A 18 2.46 -7.87 -4.29
C VAL A 18 2.32 -6.36 -4.38
N SER A 19 1.35 -5.86 -5.16
CA SER A 19 1.09 -4.42 -5.29
C SER A 19 0.56 -3.82 -3.98
N LEU A 20 -0.40 -4.49 -3.33
CA LEU A 20 -0.94 -4.03 -2.05
C LEU A 20 0.12 -4.07 -0.94
N GLN A 21 0.93 -5.13 -0.90
CA GLN A 21 2.03 -5.24 0.07
C GLN A 21 3.09 -4.14 -0.12
N LYS A 22 3.41 -3.76 -1.36
CA LYS A 22 4.32 -2.64 -1.64
C LYS A 22 3.79 -1.30 -1.10
N VAL A 23 2.49 -1.05 -1.28
CA VAL A 23 1.84 0.17 -0.78
C VAL A 23 1.84 0.17 0.75
N ALA A 24 1.47 -0.94 1.38
CA ALA A 24 1.49 -1.11 2.83
C ALA A 24 2.87 -0.85 3.44
N LEU A 25 3.92 -1.46 2.86
CA LEU A 25 5.31 -1.25 3.29
C LEU A 25 5.74 0.21 3.15
N ARG A 26 5.26 0.93 2.14
CA ARG A 26 5.57 2.36 1.98
C ARG A 26 4.91 3.21 3.07
N ALA A 27 3.65 2.93 3.40
CA ALA A 27 2.95 3.59 4.51
C ALA A 27 3.62 3.29 5.87
N ILE A 28 3.99 2.03 6.14
CA ILE A 28 4.71 1.64 7.35
C ILE A 28 6.05 2.38 7.46
N ARG A 29 6.81 2.47 6.36
CA ARG A 29 8.08 3.21 6.34
C ARG A 29 7.89 4.68 6.68
N LEU A 30 6.87 5.34 6.14
CA LEU A 30 6.56 6.72 6.48
C LEU A 30 6.28 6.88 7.97
N ARG A 31 5.45 6.00 8.54
CA ARG A 31 5.15 6.00 9.98
C ARG A 31 6.39 5.80 10.84
N VAL A 32 7.20 4.78 10.53
CA VAL A 32 8.41 4.43 11.30
C VAL A 32 9.49 5.50 11.18
N ASN A 33 9.62 6.18 10.03
CA ASN A 33 10.54 7.31 9.88
C ASN A 33 10.19 8.48 10.81
N HIS A 34 8.90 8.65 11.13
CA HIS A 34 8.44 9.62 12.14
C HIS A 34 8.45 9.06 13.57
N GLN A 35 8.88 7.80 13.77
CA GLN A 35 8.91 7.11 15.07
C GLN A 35 7.53 7.04 15.74
N LEU A 36 6.47 6.95 14.94
CA LEU A 36 5.08 6.92 15.43
C LEU A 36 4.56 5.49 15.55
N THR A 37 3.75 5.26 16.57
CA THR A 37 2.84 4.12 16.66
C THR A 37 1.71 4.25 15.64
N GLN A 38 0.96 3.15 15.40
CA GLN A 38 -0.23 3.22 14.53
C GLN A 38 -1.29 4.18 15.07
N GLU A 39 -1.43 4.30 16.39
CA GLU A 39 -2.41 5.22 16.98
C GLU A 39 -2.02 6.67 16.72
N GLU A 40 -0.76 7.04 16.99
CA GLU A 40 -0.27 8.41 16.78
C GLU A 40 -0.26 8.79 15.30
N PHE A 41 0.07 7.84 14.42
CA PHE A 41 0.03 8.10 12.98
C PHE A 41 -1.39 8.25 12.47
N ALA A 42 -2.34 7.45 12.96
CA ALA A 42 -3.74 7.60 12.61
C ALA A 42 -4.31 8.94 13.09
N ALA A 43 -3.93 9.37 14.30
CA ALA A 43 -4.28 10.69 14.83
C ALA A 43 -3.67 11.83 13.99
N LYS A 44 -2.39 11.71 13.60
CA LYS A 44 -1.73 12.67 12.68
C LYS A 44 -2.46 12.78 11.35
N LEU A 45 -2.97 11.65 10.83
CA LEU A 45 -3.64 11.61 9.54
C LEU A 45 -5.13 11.96 9.58
N ASP A 46 -5.70 12.20 10.77
CA ASP A 46 -7.13 12.35 11.01
C ASP A 46 -7.97 11.17 10.46
N VAL A 47 -7.49 9.94 10.71
CA VAL A 47 -8.17 8.71 10.30
C VAL A 47 -8.32 7.74 11.47
N LYS A 48 -9.25 6.79 11.33
CA LYS A 48 -9.41 5.73 12.34
C LYS A 48 -8.18 4.82 12.34
N ARG A 49 -7.66 4.46 13.53
CA ARG A 49 -6.57 3.46 13.67
C ARG A 49 -6.85 2.15 12.92
N ALA A 50 -8.11 1.67 12.94
CA ALA A 50 -8.52 0.47 12.20
C ALA A 50 -8.42 0.62 10.67
N TYR A 51 -8.56 1.84 10.14
CA TYR A 51 -8.31 2.11 8.73
C TYR A 51 -6.81 1.99 8.41
N LEU A 52 -5.97 2.65 9.22
CA LEU A 52 -4.52 2.57 9.06
C LEU A 52 -4.01 1.12 9.21
N ALA A 53 -4.51 0.36 10.19
CA ALA A 53 -4.13 -1.03 10.38
C ALA A 53 -4.44 -1.90 9.15
N ARG A 54 -5.59 -1.69 8.49
CA ARG A 54 -5.93 -2.39 7.24
C ARG A 54 -5.04 -1.99 6.07
N LEU A 55 -4.68 -0.71 5.98
CA LEU A 55 -3.72 -0.22 4.99
C LEU A 55 -2.34 -0.89 5.20
N GLU A 56 -1.84 -0.90 6.44
CA GLU A 56 -0.54 -1.49 6.77
C GLU A 56 -0.52 -3.02 6.69
N ALA A 57 -1.66 -3.69 6.78
CA ALA A 57 -1.76 -5.13 6.56
C ALA A 57 -1.62 -5.54 5.08
N GLY A 58 -1.75 -4.59 4.14
CA GLY A 58 -1.68 -4.90 2.70
C GLY A 58 -2.87 -5.68 2.17
N HIS A 59 -3.98 -5.76 2.91
CA HIS A 59 -5.19 -6.47 2.49
C HIS A 59 -6.28 -5.54 1.93
N HIS A 60 -6.05 -4.23 1.96
CA HIS A 60 -6.98 -3.23 1.45
C HIS A 60 -6.36 -2.45 0.30
N ASN A 61 -7.14 -2.23 -0.76
CA ASN A 61 -6.77 -1.39 -1.89
C ASN A 61 -7.10 0.09 -1.60
N PRO A 62 -6.14 0.93 -1.17
CA PRO A 62 -6.41 2.34 -0.98
C PRO A 62 -6.65 3.02 -2.34
N THR A 63 -7.50 4.04 -2.34
CA THR A 63 -7.65 4.88 -3.53
C THR A 63 -6.38 5.69 -3.78
N ILE A 64 -6.16 6.15 -5.02
CA ILE A 64 -5.07 7.07 -5.34
C ILE A 64 -5.16 8.33 -4.47
N MET A 65 -6.37 8.86 -4.24
CA MET A 65 -6.57 10.04 -3.40
C MET A 65 -6.16 9.83 -1.95
N THR A 66 -6.39 8.64 -1.39
CA THR A 66 -5.87 8.27 -0.07
C THR A 66 -4.35 8.37 -0.04
N LEU A 67 -3.67 7.84 -1.06
CA LEU A 67 -2.20 7.84 -1.11
C LEU A 67 -1.64 9.26 -1.26
N VAL A 68 -2.30 10.09 -2.07
CA VAL A 68 -1.97 11.52 -2.22
C VAL A 68 -2.09 12.25 -0.89
N GLU A 69 -3.19 12.05 -0.16
CA GLU A 69 -3.39 12.73 1.12
C GLU A 69 -2.39 12.25 2.18
N LEU A 70 -2.12 10.94 2.23
CA LEU A 70 -1.10 10.37 3.11
C LEU A 70 0.29 10.96 2.81
N ALA A 71 0.67 11.09 1.54
CA ALA A 71 1.94 11.71 1.17
C ALA A 71 1.99 13.19 1.59
N ARG A 72 0.95 13.95 1.25
CA ARG A 72 0.84 15.40 1.55
C ARG A 72 0.98 15.70 3.03
N GLN A 73 0.27 14.96 3.89
CA GLN A 73 0.32 15.13 5.35
C GLN A 73 1.67 14.70 5.98
N ASN A 74 2.53 14.06 5.21
CA ASN A 74 3.89 13.69 5.62
C ASN A 74 4.99 14.51 4.91
N GLY A 75 4.62 15.52 4.11
CA GLY A 75 5.59 16.35 3.38
C GLY A 75 6.19 15.67 2.15
N TYR A 76 5.48 14.70 1.57
CA TYR A 76 5.86 14.00 0.35
C TYR A 76 4.85 14.24 -0.78
N GLU A 77 5.25 13.88 -1.99
CA GLU A 77 4.40 13.82 -3.17
C GLU A 77 4.33 12.38 -3.71
N ILE A 78 3.24 12.06 -4.42
CA ILE A 78 3.07 10.76 -5.11
C ILE A 78 3.62 10.87 -6.53
N GLU A 79 4.50 9.94 -6.90
CA GLU A 79 4.95 9.74 -8.28
C GLU A 79 4.43 8.40 -8.79
N ILE A 80 3.75 8.40 -9.94
CA ILE A 80 3.24 7.18 -10.60
C ILE A 80 4.10 6.88 -11.82
N LYS A 81 4.74 5.72 -11.84
CA LYS A 81 5.55 5.25 -12.96
C LYS A 81 4.92 4.05 -13.63
N LEU A 82 4.76 4.11 -14.94
CA LEU A 82 4.42 2.97 -15.78
C LEU A 82 5.71 2.33 -16.29
N LYS A 83 5.70 1.00 -16.38
CA LYS A 83 6.78 0.24 -17.02
C LYS A 83 6.16 -0.72 -18.02
N GLU A 84 6.78 -0.86 -19.18
CA GLU A 84 6.39 -1.88 -20.14
C GLU A 84 6.57 -3.27 -19.52
N LYS A 85 5.55 -4.12 -19.70
CA LYS A 85 5.61 -5.50 -19.24
C LYS A 85 6.37 -6.31 -20.29
N THR A 86 7.65 -6.56 -20.04
CA THR A 86 8.38 -7.57 -20.80
C THR A 86 7.92 -8.94 -20.28
N PHE A 87 7.24 -9.71 -21.13
CA PHE A 87 6.78 -11.06 -20.82
C PHE A 87 7.95 -12.05 -20.72
#